data_AF-A0A6A6I3V8-F1
#
_entry.id   AF-A0A6A6I3V8-F1
#
_cell.length_a   1.000
_cell.length_b   1.000
_cell.length_c   1.000
_cell.angle_alpha   90.00
_cell.angle_beta   90.00
_cell.angle_gamma   90.00
#
_symmetry.space_group_name_H-M   'P 1'
#
loop_
_entity.id
_entity.type
_entity.pdbx_description
1 polymer ?
#
loop_
_entity_poly.entity_id
_entity_poly.type
_entity_poly.pdbx_seq_one_letter_code
_entity_poly.pdbx_strand_id
1 'polypeptide(L)'
;MAPPSKLGVATSALMRLVKEEASYHKEMEQQEARIKKLESNTEDENAEYQLKQERQGLEETKNVLPNMRSKITQALQKLEEQLESNKEAGGEASTEDVTKAKEAIAKGKESLREIS
;
A
#
# COMPACT_ATOMS: atom_id res chain seq x y z
N MET A 1 0.38 2.64 29.58
CA MET A 1 1.30 2.43 28.43
C MET A 1 1.80 3.80 28.00
N ALA A 2 3.11 3.99 27.78
CA ALA A 2 3.63 5.26 27.30
C ALA A 2 3.15 5.54 25.87
N PRO A 3 2.95 6.82 25.48
CA PRO A 3 2.59 7.15 24.11
C PRO A 3 3.71 6.74 23.14
N PRO A 4 3.37 6.35 21.90
CA PRO A 4 4.37 5.98 20.90
C PRO A 4 5.24 7.19 20.52
N SER A 5 6.53 6.94 20.24
CA SER A 5 7.46 7.97 19.76
C SER A 5 7.05 8.48 18.38
N LYS A 6 7.52 9.68 17.99
CA LYS A 6 7.27 10.24 16.65
C LYS A 6 7.77 9.30 15.54
N LEU A 7 8.93 8.68 15.74
CA LEU A 7 9.49 7.66 14.84
C LEU A 7 8.59 6.42 14.74
N GLY A 8 8.10 5.92 15.88
CA GLY A 8 7.18 4.78 15.93
C GLY A 8 5.82 5.06 15.25
N VAL A 9 5.29 6.27 15.42
CA VAL A 9 4.06 6.73 14.74
C VAL A 9 4.27 6.79 13.24
N ALA A 10 5.36 7.41 12.77
CA ALA A 10 5.67 7.49 11.34
C ALA A 10 5.89 6.09 10.70
N THR A 11 6.59 5.21 11.43
CA THR A 11 6.81 3.81 11.00
C THR A 11 5.48 3.07 10.83
N SER A 12 4.60 3.19 11.83
CA SER A 12 3.29 2.52 11.81
C SER A 12 2.37 3.06 10.71
N ALA A 13 2.44 4.37 10.44
CA ALA A 13 1.67 5.02 9.39
C ALA A 13 2.09 4.50 8.00
N LEU A 14 3.39 4.47 7.70
CA LEU A 14 3.89 3.93 6.43
C LEU A 14 3.52 2.46 6.25
N MET A 15 3.70 1.64 7.29
CA MET A 15 3.36 0.22 7.24
C MET A 15 1.86 -0.05 7.01
N ARG A 16 0.97 0.82 7.51
CA ARG A 16 -0.47 0.71 7.21
C ARG A 16 -0.76 0.98 5.74
N LEU A 17 -0.16 2.04 5.18
CA LEU A 17 -0.34 2.39 3.77
C LEU A 17 0.20 1.32 2.83
N VAL A 18 1.35 0.73 3.13
CA VAL A 18 1.91 -0.40 2.35
C VAL A 18 0.96 -1.60 2.39
N LYS A 19 0.38 -1.92 3.55
CA LYS A 19 -0.59 -3.04 3.64
C LYS A 19 -1.90 -2.76 2.92
N GLU A 20 -2.35 -1.50 2.96
CA GLU A 20 -3.55 -1.07 2.23
C GLU A 20 -3.31 -1.17 0.72
N GLU A 21 -2.17 -0.71 0.23
CA GLU A 21 -1.83 -0.79 -1.18
C GLU A 21 -1.69 -2.25 -1.67
N ALA A 22 -1.00 -3.11 -0.91
CA ALA A 22 -0.94 -4.54 -1.21
C ALA A 22 -2.33 -5.21 -1.25
N SER A 23 -3.30 -4.68 -0.49
CA SER A 23 -4.67 -5.20 -0.52
C SER A 23 -5.40 -4.86 -1.82
N TYR A 24 -5.14 -3.69 -2.42
CA TYR A 24 -5.68 -3.33 -3.74
C TYR A 24 -5.06 -4.17 -4.85
N HIS A 25 -3.77 -4.49 -4.79
CA HIS A 25 -3.16 -5.43 -5.74
C HIS A 25 -3.81 -6.82 -5.69
N LYS A 26 -4.04 -7.33 -4.47
CA LYS A 26 -4.77 -8.60 -4.30
C LYS A 26 -6.20 -8.53 -4.82
N GLU A 27 -6.89 -7.40 -4.64
CA GLU A 27 -8.24 -7.20 -5.16
C GLU A 27 -8.25 -7.22 -6.70
N MET A 28 -7.28 -6.56 -7.34
CA MET A 28 -7.11 -6.59 -8.79
C MET A 28 -6.90 -8.01 -9.31
N GLU A 29 -5.98 -8.78 -8.72
CA GLU A 29 -5.74 -10.18 -9.11
C GLU A 29 -7.03 -11.02 -9.06
N GLN A 30 -7.85 -10.80 -8.03
CA GLN A 30 -9.13 -11.50 -7.87
C GLN A 30 -10.17 -11.05 -8.92
N GLN A 31 -10.26 -9.75 -9.20
CA GLN A 31 -11.14 -9.21 -10.24
C GLN A 31 -10.72 -9.72 -11.62
N GLU A 32 -9.43 -9.71 -11.95
CA GLU A 32 -8.88 -10.25 -13.20
C GLU A 32 -9.18 -11.75 -13.36
N ALA A 33 -9.04 -12.53 -12.30
CA ALA A 33 -9.40 -13.95 -12.31
C ALA A 33 -10.90 -14.17 -12.56
N ARG A 34 -11.78 -13.33 -11.97
CA ARG A 34 -13.23 -13.39 -12.22
C ARG A 34 -13.58 -12.98 -13.64
N ILE A 35 -12.98 -11.92 -14.16
CA ILE A 35 -13.14 -11.47 -15.55
C ILE A 35 -12.79 -12.60 -16.52
N LYS A 36 -11.63 -13.24 -16.34
CA LYS A 36 -11.19 -14.36 -17.20
C LYS A 36 -12.17 -15.55 -17.16
N LYS A 37 -12.77 -15.82 -16.00
CA LYS A 37 -13.79 -16.87 -15.85
C LYS A 37 -15.09 -16.48 -16.57
N LEU A 38 -15.52 -15.23 -16.49
CA LEU A 38 -16.72 -14.74 -17.17
C LEU A 38 -16.53 -14.72 -18.70
N GLU A 39 -15.35 -14.35 -19.19
CA GLU A 39 -15.01 -14.36 -20.62
C GLU A 39 -15.06 -15.76 -21.25
N SER A 40 -14.89 -16.81 -20.44
CA SER A 40 -14.96 -18.21 -20.89
C SER A 40 -16.34 -18.85 -20.70
N ASN A 41 -17.31 -18.16 -20.10
CA ASN A 41 -18.64 -18.68 -19.82
C ASN A 41 -19.70 -18.02 -20.73
N THR A 42 -19.87 -18.55 -21.94
CA THR A 42 -20.78 -17.99 -22.96
C THR A 42 -22.23 -18.45 -22.83
N GLU A 43 -22.55 -19.33 -21.88
CA GLU A 43 -23.89 -19.94 -21.73
C GLU A 43 -24.78 -19.21 -20.70
N ASP A 44 -24.21 -18.29 -19.91
CA ASP A 44 -24.97 -17.49 -18.94
C ASP A 44 -25.51 -16.22 -19.61
N GLU A 45 -26.84 -16.08 -19.67
CA GLU A 45 -27.53 -14.89 -20.22
C GLU A 45 -27.10 -13.58 -19.54
N ASN A 46 -26.60 -13.64 -18.31
CA ASN A 46 -26.11 -12.49 -17.56
C ASN A 46 -24.58 -12.29 -17.64
N ALA A 47 -23.86 -13.13 -18.39
CA ALA A 47 -22.39 -13.09 -18.45
C ALA A 47 -21.87 -11.72 -18.89
N GLU A 48 -22.49 -11.09 -19.88
CA GLU A 48 -22.06 -9.79 -20.40
C GLU A 48 -22.24 -8.67 -19.36
N TYR A 49 -23.38 -8.68 -18.65
CA TYR A 49 -23.64 -7.71 -17.58
C TYR A 49 -22.65 -7.88 -16.43
N GLN A 50 -22.43 -9.12 -15.97
CA GLN A 50 -21.47 -9.44 -14.92
C GLN A 50 -20.05 -9.03 -15.32
N LEU A 51 -19.65 -9.32 -16.57
CA LEU A 51 -18.34 -8.95 -17.11
C LEU A 51 -18.15 -7.43 -17.12
N LYS A 52 -19.17 -6.66 -17.50
CA LYS A 52 -19.12 -5.20 -17.47
C LYS A 52 -18.96 -4.67 -16.04
N GLN A 53 -19.68 -5.25 -15.07
CA GLN A 53 -19.56 -4.86 -13.66
C GLN A 53 -18.16 -5.17 -13.09
N GLU A 54 -17.63 -6.36 -13.34
CA GLU A 54 -16.29 -6.72 -12.86
C GLU A 54 -15.19 -5.85 -13.49
N ARG A 55 -15.30 -5.54 -14.79
CA ARG A 55 -14.38 -4.60 -15.47
C ARG A 55 -14.46 -3.20 -14.87
N GLN A 56 -15.67 -2.72 -14.56
CA GLN A 56 -15.84 -1.43 -13.90
C GLN A 56 -15.18 -1.44 -12.51
N GLY A 57 -15.41 -2.48 -11.71
CA GLY A 57 -14.78 -2.64 -10.40
C GLY A 57 -13.25 -2.66 -10.49
N LEU A 58 -12.68 -3.35 -11.48
CA LEU A 58 -11.24 -3.35 -11.73
C LEU A 58 -10.69 -1.96 -12.04
N GLU A 59 -11.37 -1.19 -12.88
CA GLU A 59 -10.97 0.19 -13.19
C GLU A 59 -11.11 1.10 -11.96
N GLU A 60 -12.15 0.94 -11.14
CA GLU A 60 -12.31 1.66 -9.88
C GLU A 60 -11.15 1.36 -8.91
N THR A 61 -10.75 0.09 -8.75
CA THR A 61 -9.59 -0.29 -7.92
C THR A 61 -8.29 0.32 -8.46
N LYS A 62 -8.04 0.26 -9.78
CA LYS A 62 -6.87 0.90 -10.41
C LYS A 62 -6.83 2.40 -10.15
N ASN A 63 -7.98 3.07 -10.18
CA ASN A 63 -8.08 4.52 -9.94
C ASN A 63 -7.72 4.93 -8.50
N VAL A 64 -7.67 3.99 -7.55
CA VAL A 64 -7.21 4.25 -6.17
C VAL A 64 -5.68 4.32 -6.08
N LEU A 65 -4.96 3.58 -6.92
CA LEU A 65 -3.50 3.43 -6.84
C LEU A 65 -2.72 4.75 -6.95
N PRO A 66 -3.06 5.72 -7.82
CA PRO A 66 -2.37 7.00 -7.87
C PRO A 66 -2.41 7.77 -6.55
N ASN A 67 -3.55 7.73 -5.84
CA ASN A 67 -3.67 8.35 -4.52
C ASN A 67 -2.84 7.60 -3.47
N MET A 68 -2.82 6.27 -3.53
CA MET A 68 -1.98 5.44 -2.65
C MET A 68 -0.49 5.73 -2.84
N ARG A 69 -0.04 5.85 -4.09
CA ARG A 69 1.34 6.26 -4.43
C ARG A 69 1.70 7.58 -3.77
N SER A 70 0.82 8.59 -3.87
CA SER A 70 1.04 9.91 -3.25
C SER A 70 1.15 9.81 -1.73
N LYS A 71 0.21 9.11 -1.08
CA LYS A 71 0.22 8.91 0.38
C LYS A 71 1.47 8.16 0.87
N ILE A 72 1.86 7.09 0.18
CA ILE A 72 3.05 6.30 0.53
C ILE A 72 4.31 7.14 0.36
N THR A 73 4.41 7.92 -0.74
CA THR A 73 5.54 8.82 -0.97
C THR A 73 5.69 9.84 0.17
N GLN A 74 4.60 10.48 0.58
CA GLN A 74 4.61 11.44 1.68
C GLN A 74 4.95 10.79 3.03
N ALA A 75 4.40 9.61 3.32
CA ALA A 75 4.69 8.89 4.55
C ALA A 75 6.15 8.40 4.61
N LEU A 76 6.71 8.02 3.47
CA LEU A 76 8.10 7.63 3.32
C LEU A 76 9.04 8.81 3.59
N GLN A 77 8.79 9.96 2.96
CA GLN A 77 9.55 11.20 3.21
C GLN A 77 9.51 11.57 4.69
N LYS A 78 8.32 11.55 5.30
CA LYS A 78 8.15 11.85 6.72
C LYS A 78 8.93 10.89 7.62
N LEU A 79 8.98 9.60 7.29
CA LEU A 79 9.71 8.62 8.08
C LEU A 79 11.24 8.80 7.92
N GLU A 80 11.70 9.12 6.72
CA GLU A 80 13.11 9.46 6.45
C GLU A 80 13.53 10.72 7.25
N GLU A 81 12.69 11.75 7.27
CA GLU A 81 12.90 12.96 8.09
C GLU A 81 12.97 12.63 9.59
N GLN A 82 12.08 11.79 10.12
CA GLN A 82 12.12 11.40 11.53
C GLN A 82 13.38 10.61 11.89
N LEU A 83 13.90 9.79 10.97
CA LEU A 83 15.17 9.10 11.17
C LEU A 83 16.34 10.08 11.20
N GLU A 84 16.34 11.10 10.34
CA GLU A 84 17.40 12.11 10.34
C GLU A 84 17.36 12.96 11.60
N SER A 85 16.19 13.48 11.99
CA SER A 85 16.03 14.20 13.25
C SER A 85 16.45 13.36 14.47
N ASN A 86 16.19 12.05 14.47
CA ASN A 86 16.65 11.17 15.54
C ASN A 86 18.18 11.08 15.60
N LYS A 87 18.88 11.07 14.46
CA LYS A 87 20.35 11.08 14.44
C LYS A 87 20.91 12.41 14.93
N GLU A 88 20.34 13.53 14.47
CA GLU A 88 20.75 14.88 14.87
C GLU A 88 20.57 15.11 16.38
N ALA A 89 19.54 14.51 16.97
CA ALA A 89 19.30 14.52 18.41
C ALA A 89 20.19 13.55 19.21
N GLY A 90 21.21 12.93 18.60
CA GLY A 90 22.13 12.03 19.29
C GLY A 90 21.70 10.55 19.32
N GLY A 91 20.68 10.16 18.56
CA GLY A 91 20.27 8.77 18.41
C GLY A 91 19.47 8.22 19.58
N GLU A 92 18.53 9.00 20.13
CA GLU A 92 17.77 8.65 21.34
C GLU A 92 16.82 7.46 21.14
N ALA A 93 16.32 7.23 19.91
CA ALA A 93 15.45 6.09 19.63
C ALA A 93 16.18 4.75 19.78
N SER A 94 15.44 3.74 20.24
CA SER A 94 15.98 2.39 20.39
C SER A 94 16.47 1.82 19.05
N THR A 95 17.49 0.95 19.11
CA THR A 95 17.99 0.25 17.92
C THR A 95 16.89 -0.54 17.21
N GLU A 96 15.93 -1.08 17.98
CA GLU A 96 14.78 -1.79 17.45
C GLU A 96 13.85 -0.86 16.65
N ASP A 97 13.52 0.32 17.17
CA ASP A 97 12.68 1.30 16.47
C ASP A 97 13.34 1.79 15.19
N VAL A 98 14.65 2.06 15.23
CA VAL A 98 15.44 2.44 14.05
C VAL A 98 15.45 1.33 13.00
N THR A 99 15.54 0.07 13.43
CA THR A 99 15.52 -1.09 12.53
C THR A 99 14.16 -1.23 11.85
N LYS A 100 13.07 -1.17 12.62
CA LYS A 100 11.70 -1.21 12.10
C LYS A 100 11.41 -0.07 11.13
N ALA A 101 11.89 1.14 11.43
CA ALA A 101 11.76 2.28 10.54
C ALA A 101 12.46 2.05 9.18
N LYS A 102 13.69 1.52 9.19
CA LYS A 102 14.43 1.20 7.97
C LYS A 102 13.76 0.10 7.15
N GLU A 103 13.25 -0.94 7.80
CA GLU A 103 12.47 -1.99 7.13
C GLU A 103 11.17 -1.43 6.51
N ALA A 104 10.47 -0.55 7.22
CA ALA A 104 9.28 0.12 6.70
C ALA A 104 9.60 0.98 5.48
N ILE A 105 10.73 1.70 5.47
CA ILE A 105 11.19 2.45 4.29
C ILE A 105 11.46 1.50 3.12
N ALA A 106 12.16 0.38 3.36
CA ALA A 106 12.44 -0.59 2.30
C ALA A 106 11.15 -1.11 1.66
N LYS A 107 10.16 -1.49 2.48
CA LYS A 107 8.83 -1.93 2.02
C LYS A 107 8.05 -0.82 1.32
N GLY A 108 8.13 0.42 1.80
CA GLY A 108 7.53 1.57 1.12
C GLY A 108 8.12 1.80 -0.27
N LYS A 109 9.43 1.64 -0.43
CA LYS A 109 10.11 1.74 -1.74
C LYS A 109 9.75 0.59 -2.68
N GLU A 110 9.57 -0.61 -2.14
CA GLU A 110 9.09 -1.78 -2.88
C GLU A 110 7.66 -1.55 -3.39
N SER A 111 6.73 -1.19 -2.51
CA SER A 111 5.34 -0.87 -2.85
C SER A 111 5.26 0.23 -3.93
N LEU A 112 6.05 1.32 -3.84
CA LEU A 112 6.07 2.34 -4.91
C LEU A 112 6.50 1.82 -6.29
N ARG A 113 7.31 0.76 -6.36
CA ARG A 113 7.68 0.12 -7.63
C ARG A 113 6.55 -0.76 -8.18
N GLU A 114 5.74 -1.34 -7.32
CA GLU A 114 4.57 -2.15 -7.72
C GLU A 114 3.43 -1.28 -8.28
N ILE A 115 3.30 -0.04 -7.80
CA ILE A 115 2.34 0.95 -8.33
C ILE A 115 2.81 1.59 -9.66
N SER A 116 4.10 1.49 -10.02
CA SER A 116 4.70 2.23 -11.15
C SER A 116 4.42 1.58 -12.50
#